data_AF-A0A928RXJ1-F1
#
_entry.id   AF-A0A928RXJ1-F1
#
_cell.length_a   1.000
_cell.length_b   1.000
_cell.length_c   1.000
_cell.angle_alpha   90.00
_cell.angle_beta   90.00
_cell.angle_gamma   90.00
#
_symmetry.space_group_name_H-M   'P 1'
#
loop_
_entity.id
_entity.type
_entity.pdbx_description
1 polymer ?
#
loop_
_entity_poly.entity_id
_entity_poly.type
_entity_poly.pdbx_seq_one_letter_code
_entity_poly.pdbx_strand_id
1 'polypeptide(L)'
;MLIGRSWLIDFEYLPGRPQARQVFFDVGTAGSTGPVFRRVLPALLFAGGPSSLSIKGGTHVPWSPVPEYLEGVFLRAVRPMGFEVSLKCTGADIILPGRLA
;
A
#
# COMPACT_ATOMS: atom_id res chain seq x y z
N MET A 1 -9.62 -40.71 1.22
CA MET A 1 -10.88 -40.27 1.84
C MET A 1 -10.47 -39.38 3.02
N LEU A 2 -10.49 -38.04 3.01
CA LEU A 2 -11.36 -37.03 2.41
C LEU A 2 -10.77 -36.31 1.18
N ILE A 3 -11.65 -35.62 0.47
CA ILE A 3 -11.59 -35.18 -0.92
C ILE A 3 -11.03 -33.76 -0.98
N GLY A 4 -10.23 -33.45 -1.99
CA GLY A 4 -9.63 -32.13 -2.24
C GLY A 4 -10.68 -31.02 -2.21
N ARG A 5 -10.50 -30.07 -1.30
CA ARG A 5 -11.24 -28.81 -1.29
C ARG A 5 -10.45 -27.79 -2.12
N SER A 6 -10.68 -27.82 -3.43
CA SER A 6 -10.34 -26.69 -4.30
C SER A 6 -11.27 -25.54 -3.96
N TRP A 7 -10.74 -24.45 -3.41
CA TRP A 7 -11.47 -23.20 -3.25
C TRP A 7 -11.13 -22.31 -4.43
N LEU A 8 -12.08 -22.10 -5.34
CA LEU A 8 -11.94 -21.14 -6.43
C LEU A 8 -12.68 -19.86 -6.03
N ILE A 9 -11.99 -18.73 -6.14
CA ILE A 9 -12.57 -17.40 -6.04
C ILE A 9 -12.26 -16.70 -7.36
N ASP A 10 -13.30 -16.40 -8.13
CA ASP A 10 -13.20 -15.64 -9.37
C ASP A 10 -13.73 -14.22 -9.16
N PHE A 11 -13.01 -13.23 -9.68
CA PHE A 11 -13.47 -11.85 -9.73
C PHE A 11 -13.03 -11.21 -11.04
N GLU A 12 -13.86 -10.32 -11.58
CA GLU A 12 -13.53 -9.48 -12.73
C GLU A 12 -13.39 -8.02 -12.26
N TYR A 13 -12.36 -7.33 -12.75
CA TYR A 13 -12.15 -5.93 -12.45
C TYR A 13 -11.82 -5.17 -13.74
N LEU A 14 -12.67 -4.20 -14.07
CA LEU A 14 -12.53 -3.33 -15.24
C LEU A 14 -12.14 -1.93 -14.77
N PRO A 15 -10.83 -1.60 -14.68
CA PRO A 15 -10.39 -0.30 -14.17
C PRO A 15 -10.77 0.83 -15.12
N GLY A 16 -11.24 1.93 -14.53
CA GLY A 16 -11.35 3.21 -15.23
C GLY A 16 -10.01 3.95 -15.33
N ARG A 17 -10.01 5.10 -16.01
CA ARG A 17 -8.86 6.00 -16.06
C ARG A 17 -8.53 6.52 -14.65
N PRO A 18 -7.27 6.43 -14.17
CA PRO A 18 -6.89 7.02 -12.90
C PRO A 18 -7.14 8.53 -12.89
N GLN A 19 -7.57 9.06 -11.75
CA GLN A 19 -7.88 10.48 -11.59
C GLN A 19 -7.14 11.04 -10.39
N ALA A 20 -6.51 12.20 -10.60
CA ALA A 20 -5.78 12.90 -9.56
C ALA A 20 -6.72 13.28 -8.43
N ARG A 21 -6.38 12.89 -7.20
CA ARG A 21 -7.26 13.07 -6.04
C ARG A 21 -6.51 12.94 -4.72
N GLN A 22 -7.14 13.40 -3.66
CA GLN A 22 -6.75 13.06 -2.29
C GLN A 22 -7.50 11.81 -1.87
N VAL A 23 -6.77 10.81 -1.37
CA VAL A 23 -7.33 9.53 -0.93
C VAL A 23 -6.91 9.25 0.50
N PHE A 24 -7.86 8.76 1.30
CA PHE A 24 -7.62 8.27 2.64
C PHE A 24 -8.02 6.79 2.74
N PHE A 25 -7.15 5.97 3.33
CA PHE A 25 -7.43 4.58 3.69
C PHE A 25 -7.20 4.36 5.18
N ASP A 26 -8.17 3.79 5.89
CA ASP A 26 -7.96 3.19 7.21
C ASP A 26 -7.98 1.67 7.04
N VAL A 27 -6.83 1.03 7.27
CA VAL A 27 -6.64 -0.41 7.08
C VAL A 27 -7.04 -1.21 8.34
N GLY A 28 -7.35 -0.53 9.45
CA GLY A 28 -7.75 -1.18 10.70
C GLY A 28 -6.61 -1.96 11.39
N THR A 29 -6.94 -3.08 12.05
CA THR A 29 -6.08 -3.74 13.03
C THR A 29 -4.96 -4.59 12.43
N ALA A 30 -5.28 -5.54 11.54
CA ALA A 30 -4.29 -6.48 10.99
C ALA A 30 -3.65 -6.01 9.67
N GLY A 31 -4.04 -4.83 9.17
CA GLY A 31 -3.63 -4.34 7.88
C GLY A 31 -2.37 -3.49 7.92
N SER A 32 -1.37 -3.85 7.12
CA SER A 32 -0.19 -3.00 6.94
C SER A 32 -0.41 -1.91 5.90
N THR A 33 0.13 -0.72 6.16
CA THR A 33 0.05 0.42 5.23
C THR A 33 0.91 0.22 3.97
N GLY A 34 2.00 -0.54 4.06
CA GLY A 34 2.95 -0.73 2.95
C GLY A 34 2.36 -1.37 1.67
N PRO A 35 1.60 -2.49 1.76
CA PRO A 35 0.98 -3.13 0.61
C PRO A 35 -0.11 -2.25 -0.02
N VAL A 36 -0.82 -1.45 0.78
CA VAL A 36 -1.79 -0.47 0.28
C VAL A 36 -1.06 0.62 -0.50
N PHE A 37 -0.01 1.21 0.08
CA PHE A 37 0.83 2.20 -0.58
C PHE A 37 1.33 1.70 -1.94
N ARG A 38 1.93 0.51 -1.99
CA ARG A 38 2.50 -0.05 -3.23
C ARG A 38 1.45 -0.36 -4.30
N ARG A 39 0.22 -0.71 -3.91
CA ARG A 39 -0.89 -0.96 -4.88
C ARG A 39 -1.50 0.33 -5.42
N VAL A 40 -1.62 1.35 -4.59
CA VAL A 40 -2.29 2.61 -4.95
C VAL A 40 -1.33 3.56 -5.68
N LEU A 41 -0.05 3.58 -5.33
CA LEU A 41 0.91 4.53 -5.87
C LEU A 41 0.92 4.58 -7.42
N PRO A 42 0.99 3.45 -8.16
CA PRO A 42 1.02 3.50 -9.62
C PRO A 42 -0.20 4.25 -10.20
N ALA A 43 -1.40 4.01 -9.68
CA ALA A 43 -2.60 4.69 -10.15
C ALA A 43 -2.49 6.22 -9.94
N LEU A 44 -1.94 6.66 -8.81
CA LEU A 44 -1.76 8.09 -8.52
C LEU A 44 -0.65 8.74 -9.36
N LEU A 45 0.42 8.01 -9.67
CA LEU A 45 1.50 8.49 -10.54
C LEU A 45 1.01 8.79 -11.97
N PHE A 46 0.05 8.00 -12.47
CA PHE A 46 -0.52 8.16 -13.81
C PHE A 46 -1.84 8.93 -13.85
N ALA A 47 -2.20 9.60 -12.75
CA ALA A 47 -3.50 10.24 -12.59
C ALA A 47 -3.64 11.60 -13.30
N GLY A 48 -2.59 12.06 -13.97
CA GLY A 48 -2.60 13.29 -14.79
C GLY A 48 -2.59 14.60 -13.99
N GLY A 49 -2.31 14.54 -12.69
CA GLY A 49 -2.27 15.71 -11.81
C GLY A 49 -1.82 15.36 -10.39
N PRO A 50 -1.65 16.39 -9.52
CA PRO A 50 -1.20 16.19 -8.15
C PRO A 50 -2.19 15.35 -7.35
N SER A 51 -1.68 14.37 -6.61
CA SER A 51 -2.47 13.46 -5.79
C SER A 51 -1.89 13.37 -4.38
N SER A 52 -2.73 13.02 -3.40
CA SER A 52 -2.29 12.78 -2.03
C SER A 52 -2.88 11.46 -1.53
N LEU A 53 -2.09 10.73 -0.75
CA LEU A 53 -2.45 9.45 -0.17
C LEU A 53 -2.15 9.49 1.32
N SER A 54 -3.18 9.33 2.14
CA SER A 54 -3.08 9.15 3.58
C SER A 54 -3.52 7.74 3.94
N ILE A 55 -2.71 7.01 4.70
CA ILE A 55 -3.01 5.64 5.11
C ILE A 55 -2.81 5.54 6.63
N LYS A 56 -3.83 5.04 7.32
CA LYS A 56 -3.80 4.72 8.75
C LYS A 56 -3.83 3.20 8.92
N GLY A 57 -2.95 2.66 9.76
CA GLY A 57 -2.81 1.22 10.01
C GLY A 57 -1.39 0.88 10.45
N GLY A 58 -1.04 -0.40 10.48
CA GLY A 58 0.28 -0.85 10.93
C GLY A 58 1.40 -0.42 9.98
N THR A 59 2.36 0.37 10.49
CA THR A 59 3.49 0.86 9.69
C THR A 59 4.69 -0.08 9.74
N HIS A 60 4.91 -0.77 10.87
CA HIS A 60 5.99 -1.73 11.03
C HIS A 60 5.43 -3.12 11.31
N VAL A 61 4.98 -3.77 10.24
CA VAL A 61 4.39 -5.12 10.27
C VAL A 61 5.35 -6.13 9.64
N PRO A 62 5.59 -7.30 10.24
CA PRO A 62 6.43 -8.34 9.67
C PRO A 62 6.00 -8.70 8.24
N TRP A 63 6.99 -8.96 7.37
CA TRP A 63 6.79 -9.28 5.95
C TRP A 63 6.09 -8.21 5.12
N SER A 64 6.03 -6.99 5.64
CA SER A 64 5.48 -5.84 4.96
C SER A 64 6.55 -4.77 4.73
N PRO A 65 6.54 -4.04 3.59
CA PRO A 65 7.46 -2.95 3.38
C PRO A 65 7.17 -1.79 4.34
N VAL A 66 8.13 -1.52 5.23
CA VAL A 66 8.07 -0.42 6.22
C VAL A 66 8.35 0.95 5.56
N PRO A 67 7.94 2.08 6.18
CA PRO A 67 8.13 3.41 5.61
C PRO A 67 9.57 3.73 5.19
N GLU A 68 10.57 3.30 5.98
CA GLU A 68 11.98 3.55 5.74
C GLU A 68 12.47 2.84 4.47
N TYR A 69 11.98 1.63 4.22
CA TYR A 69 12.24 0.91 2.96
C TYR A 69 11.53 1.60 1.79
N LEU A 70 10.27 2.00 1.99
CA LEU A 70 9.49 2.65 0.94
C LEU A 70 10.13 3.97 0.51
N GLU A 71 10.59 4.79 1.44
CA GLU A 71 11.25 6.05 1.14
C GLU A 71 12.71 5.86 0.67
N GLY A 72 13.48 5.05 1.41
CA GLY A 72 14.92 4.90 1.23
C GLY A 72 15.33 4.02 0.06
N VAL A 73 14.46 3.10 -0.38
CA VAL A 73 14.78 2.15 -1.45
C VAL A 73 13.78 2.25 -2.60
N PHE A 74 12.49 2.02 -2.31
CA PHE A 74 11.48 1.92 -3.36
C PHE A 74 11.27 3.25 -4.09
N LEU A 75 11.02 4.35 -3.38
CA LEU A 75 10.83 5.66 -3.99
C LEU A 75 12.11 6.20 -4.64
N ARG A 76 13.28 5.83 -4.12
CA ARG A 76 14.55 6.14 -4.80
C ARG A 76 14.65 5.47 -6.17
N ALA A 77 14.09 4.27 -6.34
CA ALA A 77 14.01 3.60 -7.63
C ALA A 77 12.93 4.19 -8.56
N VAL A 78 11.86 4.75 -7.99
CA VAL A 78 10.75 5.36 -8.77
C VAL A 78 11.10 6.76 -9.29
N ARG A 79 11.80 7.59 -8.50
CA ARG A 79 12.14 8.98 -8.87
C ARG A 79 12.84 9.13 -10.23
N PRO A 80 13.82 8.29 -10.62
CA PRO A 80 14.47 8.35 -11.93
C PRO A 80 13.52 8.14 -13.12
N MET A 81 12.32 7.63 -12.90
CA MET A 81 11.29 7.48 -13.94
C MET A 81 10.57 8.81 -14.26
N GLY A 82 10.96 9.92 -13.62
CA GLY A 82 10.39 11.26 -13.84
C GLY A 82 9.24 11.61 -12.88
N PHE A 83 9.02 10.81 -11.85
CA PHE A 83 7.96 11.06 -10.86
C PHE A 83 8.48 11.78 -9.62
N GLU A 84 7.80 12.86 -9.24
CA GLU A 84 8.03 13.54 -7.98
C GLU A 84 7.13 12.97 -6.89
N VAL A 85 7.74 12.25 -5.94
CA VAL A 85 7.02 11.62 -4.82
C VAL A 85 7.81 11.81 -3.52
N SER A 86 7.10 12.25 -2.49
CA SER A 86 7.56 12.27 -1.10
C SER A 86 6.69 11.35 -0.25
N LEU A 87 7.29 10.79 0.79
CA LEU A 87 6.61 9.98 1.79
C LEU A 87 6.97 10.57 3.15
N LYS A 88 5.97 10.65 4.04
CA LYS A 88 6.19 11.04 5.43
C LYS A 88 5.42 10.09 6.32
N CYS A 89 6.11 9.48 7.28
CA CYS A 89 5.48 8.70 8.35
C CYS A 89 5.34 9.60 9.59
N THR A 90 4.11 9.84 10.04
CA THR A 90 3.82 10.71 11.20
C THR A 90 3.53 9.95 12.50
N GLY A 91 3.30 8.64 12.43
CA GLY A 91 3.09 7.76 13.58
C GLY A 91 3.69 6.38 13.30
N ALA A 92 4.41 5.82 14.27
CA ALA A 92 5.04 4.51 14.15
C ALA A 92 4.34 3.51 15.08
N ASP A 93 3.52 2.64 14.49
CA ASP A 93 2.95 1.49 15.19
C ASP A 93 3.77 0.25 14.82
N ILE A 94 4.43 -0.32 15.83
CA ILE A 94 5.22 -1.55 15.72
C ILE A 94 4.32 -2.72 16.12
N ILE A 95 3.91 -3.51 15.13
CA ILE A 95 3.12 -4.72 15.37
C ILE A 95 4.11 -5.89 15.44
N LEU A 96 4.30 -6.44 16.64
CA LEU A 96 5.21 -7.57 16.86
C LEU A 96 4.59 -8.89 16.34
N PRO A 97 5.41 -9.84 15.85
CA PRO A 97 4.95 -11.18 15.48
C PRO A 97 4.18 -11.84 16.64
N GLY A 98 2.99 -12.37 16.37
CA GLY A 98 2.17 -13.09 17.36
C GLY A 98 1.26 -12.22 18.23
N ARG A 99 1.29 -10.90 18.10
CA ARG A 99 0.31 -10.01 18.72
C ARG A 99 -0.74 -9.66 17.66
N LEU A 100 -1.87 -10.38 17.67
CA LEU A 100 -3.04 -9.96 16.89
C LEU A 100 -3.50 -8.61 17.47
N ALA A 101 -3.60 -7.62 16.60
CA ALA A 101 -4.23 -6.33 16.89
C ALA A 101 -5.75 -6.47 16.97
#